data_AF-A0A392QY96-F1
#
_entry.id   AF-A0A392QY96-F1
#
_cell.length_a   1.000
_cell.length_b   1.000
_cell.length_c   1.000
_cell.angle_alpha   90.00
_cell.angle_beta   90.00
_cell.angle_gamma   90.00
#
_symmetry.space_group_name_H-M   'P 1'
#
loop_
_entity.id
_entity.type
_entity.pdbx_description
1 polymer ?
#
loop_
_entity_poly.entity_id
_entity_poly.type
_entity_poly.pdbx_seq_one_letter_code
_entity_poly.pdbx_strand_id
1 'polypeptide(L)' 'GTDWGEEGYIMMQRGVEAAEGLCGIAMEASYPTA' A
#
# COMPACT_ATOMS: atom_id res chain seq x y z
N GLY A 1 -1.68 14.69 -7.43
CA GLY A 1 -2.70 15.64 -6.96
C GLY A 1 -3.85 14.86 -6.37
N THR A 2 -4.88 15.54 -5.88
CA THR A 2 -6.09 14.93 -5.31
C THR A 2 -7.05 14.36 -6.37
N ASP A 3 -6.72 14.52 -7.65
CA ASP A 3 -7.57 14.12 -8.79
C ASP A 3 -7.63 12.61 -9.04
N TRP A 4 -6.79 11.82 -8.35
CA TRP A 4 -6.73 10.36 -8.51
C TRP A 4 -7.18 9.65 -7.24
N GLY A 5 -7.92 8.56 -7.42
CA GLY A 5 -8.42 7.75 -6.30
C GLY A 5 -9.44 8.52 -5.46
N GLU A 6 -9.39 8.30 -4.15
CA GLU A 6 -10.20 9.01 -3.16
C GLU A 6 -9.40 10.19 -2.62
N GLU A 7 -9.53 11.36 -3.27
CA GLU A 7 -8.79 12.59 -2.88
C GLU A 7 -7.25 12.38 -2.79
N GLY A 8 -6.69 11.51 -3.63
CA GLY A 8 -5.27 11.14 -3.62
C GLY A 8 -4.94 9.84 -2.89
N TYR A 9 -5.93 9.15 -2.32
CA TYR A 9 -5.76 7.89 -1.59
C TYR A 9 -6.28 6.68 -2.36
N ILE A 10 -5.82 5.50 -1.95
CA ILE A 10 -6.33 4.20 -2.41
C ILE A 10 -6.47 3.27 -1.21
N MET A 11 -7.59 2.53 -1.17
CA MET A 11 -7.79 1.43 -0.23
C MET A 11 -7.32 0.13 -0.88
N MET A 12 -6.30 -0.50 -0.29
CA MET A 12 -5.76 -1.77 -0.78
C MET A 12 -6.27 -2.95 0.05
N GLN A 13 -6.66 -4.02 -0.61
CA GLN A 13 -7.13 -5.24 0.05
C GLN A 13 -6.01 -5.87 0.89
N ARG A 14 -6.34 -6.20 2.13
CA ARG A 14 -5.45 -6.89 3.07
C ARG A 14 -5.82 -8.37 3.18
N GLY A 15 -4.86 -9.19 3.62
CA GLY A 15 -5.08 -10.61 3.87
C GLY A 15 -5.29 -11.45 2.61
N VAL A 16 -4.69 -11.02 1.48
CA VAL A 16 -4.61 -11.87 0.29
C VAL A 16 -3.65 -13.04 0.55
N GLU A 17 -3.81 -14.14 -0.18
CA GLU A 17 -2.99 -15.36 0.03
C GLU A 17 -1.50 -15.14 -0.27
N ALA A 18 -1.18 -14.20 -1.18
CA ALA A 18 0.19 -13.83 -1.49
C ALA A 18 0.85 -13.16 -0.27
N ALA A 19 1.99 -13.70 0.16
CA ALA A 19 2.73 -13.21 1.32
C ALA A 19 3.27 -11.77 1.10
N GLU A 20 3.54 -11.42 -0.16
CA GLU A 20 3.97 -10.09 -0.61
C GLU A 20 2.84 -9.05 -0.53
N GLY A 21 1.60 -9.48 -0.29
CA GLY A 21 0.42 -8.63 -0.32
C GLY A 21 -0.01 -8.22 -1.73
N LEU A 22 -1.13 -7.51 -1.84
CA LEU A 22 -1.62 -7.02 -3.12
C LEU A 22 -0.59 -6.06 -3.75
N CYS A 23 -0.22 -6.32 -5.00
CA CYS A 23 0.80 -5.55 -5.74
C CYS A 23 2.17 -5.48 -5.06
N GLY A 24 2.50 -6.42 -4.17
CA GLY A 24 3.79 -6.45 -3.49
C GLY A 24 3.96 -5.38 -2.40
N ILE A 25 2.85 -4.84 -1.87
CA ILE A 25 2.87 -3.79 -0.83
C ILE A 25 3.67 -4.15 0.43
N ALA A 26 3.88 -5.45 0.71
CA ALA A 26 4.60 -5.92 1.88
C ALA A 26 6.07 -6.31 1.62
N MET A 27 6.61 -6.12 0.41
CA MET A 27 7.95 -6.62 0.04
C MET A 27 9.11 -5.82 0.65
N GLU A 28 9.09 -4.49 0.60
CA GLU A 28 10.25 -3.64 0.92
C GLU A 28 9.88 -2.40 1.75
N ALA A 29 9.13 -2.59 2.84
CA ALA A 29 8.72 -1.49 3.71
C ALA A 29 9.89 -0.97 4.58
N SER A 30 10.00 0.35 4.72
CA SER A 30 10.96 1.00 5.63
C SER A 30 10.36 2.28 6.22
N TYR A 31 10.92 2.76 7.33
CA TYR A 31 10.50 3.98 8.01
C TYR A 31 11.70 4.70 8.65
N PRO A 32 11.67 6.04 8.76
CA PRO A 32 12.74 6.80 9.38
C PRO A 32 12.75 6.65 10.91
N THR A 33 13.93 6.78 11.51
CA THR A 33 14.09 6.94 12.98
C THR A 33 14.23 8.41 13.33
N ALA A 34 13.67 8.81 14.48
CA ALA A 34 13.73 10.19 14.99
C ALA A 34 15.12 10.56 15.54
#